data_AF-A0A317EB96-F1
#
_entry.id   AF-A0A317EB96-F1
#
_cell.length_a   1.000
_cell.length_b   1.000
_cell.length_c   1.000
_cell.angle_alpha   90.00
_cell.angle_beta   90.00
_cell.angle_gamma   90.00
#
_symmetry.space_group_name_H-M   'P 1'
#
loop_
_entity.id
_entity.type
_entity.pdbx_description
1 polymer ?
#
loop_
_entity_poly.entity_id
_entity_poly.type
_entity_poly.pdbx_seq_one_letter_code
_entity_poly.pdbx_strand_id
1 'polypeptide(L)'
;MNKLEPQAEACRAYLVLNNPAGPDITDLKLDLILFNQDQVIERRIAVGLSPLPAGKTTVKLFDIQGQDCARVGSVLINEVMACNSTEGAVPDCTKRIAPSSRVGAKLFK
;
A
#
# COMPACT_ATOMS: atom_id res chain seq x y z
N MET A 1 2.32 4.49 5.20
CA MET A 1 2.62 3.40 6.15
C MET A 1 2.48 3.91 7.56
N ASN A 2 1.58 3.31 8.33
CA ASN A 2 1.20 3.82 9.65
C ASN A 2 1.59 2.87 10.78
N LYS A 3 1.59 1.57 10.53
CA LYS A 3 2.00 0.55 11.49
C LYS A 3 2.45 -0.71 10.76
N LEU A 4 3.48 -1.36 11.29
CA LEU A 4 3.82 -2.75 11.02
C LEU A 4 3.63 -3.49 12.34
N GLU A 5 2.74 -4.48 12.37
CA GLU A 5 2.39 -5.23 13.56
C GLU A 5 2.75 -6.71 13.38
N PRO A 6 3.66 -7.26 14.21
CA PRO A 6 3.94 -8.69 14.20
C PRO A 6 2.67 -9.50 14.45
N GLN A 7 2.45 -10.52 13.62
CA GLN A 7 1.48 -11.59 13.82
C GLN A 7 2.24 -12.91 14.01
N ALA A 8 1.53 -14.00 14.32
CA ALA A 8 2.16 -15.30 14.55
C ALA A 8 3.05 -15.77 13.37
N GLU A 9 2.57 -15.65 12.13
CA GLU A 9 3.30 -16.08 10.92
C GLU A 9 3.29 -15.01 9.82
N ALA A 10 3.05 -13.76 10.16
CA ALA A 10 2.95 -12.67 9.19
C ALA A 10 3.36 -11.33 9.77
N CYS A 11 3.65 -10.38 8.88
CA CYS A 11 3.69 -8.97 9.23
C CYS A 11 2.42 -8.29 8.74
N ARG A 12 1.63 -7.72 9.66
CA ARG A 12 0.45 -6.93 9.29
C ARG A 12 0.84 -5.49 9.03
N ALA A 13 0.62 -5.01 7.81
CA ALA A 13 0.83 -3.62 7.45
C ALA A 13 -0.47 -2.83 7.51
N TYR A 14 -0.41 -1.62 8.08
CA TYR A 14 -1.53 -0.67 8.14
C TYR A 14 -1.22 0.56 7.29
N LEU A 15 -2.14 0.89 6.40
CA LEU A 15 -2.11 2.08 5.56
C LEU A 15 -3.33 2.95 5.87
N VAL A 16 -3.10 4.23 6.14
CA VAL A 16 -4.13 5.26 6.04
C VAL A 16 -4.11 5.80 4.61
N LEU A 17 -5.26 5.74 3.95
CA LEU A 17 -5.49 6.27 2.61
C LEU A 17 -6.47 7.43 2.68
N ASN A 18 -6.15 8.50 1.95
CA ASN A 18 -7.02 9.64 1.78
C ASN A 18 -7.32 9.77 0.28
N ASN A 19 -8.61 9.84 -0.08
CA ASN A 19 -9.06 10.13 -1.44
C ASN A 19 -9.76 11.51 -1.44
N PRO A 20 -9.00 12.62 -1.37
CA PRO A 20 -9.57 13.93 -1.06
C PRO A 20 -10.35 14.53 -2.25
N ALA A 21 -10.02 14.12 -3.47
CA ALA A 21 -10.58 14.66 -4.70
C ALA A 21 -10.68 13.57 -5.78
N GLY A 22 -11.69 13.67 -6.63
CA GLY A 22 -11.99 12.71 -7.69
C GLY A 22 -13.12 11.75 -7.33
N PRO A 23 -13.34 10.70 -8.14
CA PRO A 23 -14.42 9.75 -7.92
C PRO A 23 -14.11 8.77 -6.78
N ASP A 24 -15.13 8.00 -6.39
CA ASP A 24 -14.95 6.80 -5.60
C ASP A 24 -14.04 5.81 -6.35
N ILE A 25 -13.01 5.31 -5.66
CA ILE A 25 -12.15 4.26 -6.22
C ILE A 25 -12.71 2.92 -5.77
N THR A 26 -13.27 2.18 -6.74
CA THR A 26 -13.91 0.88 -6.52
C THR A 26 -12.91 -0.26 -6.63
N ASP A 27 -11.81 -0.07 -7.35
CA ASP A 27 -10.70 -1.02 -7.44
C ASP A 27 -9.37 -0.29 -7.43
N LEU A 28 -8.53 -0.59 -6.45
CA LEU A 28 -7.14 -0.12 -6.38
C LEU A 28 -6.27 -1.32 -6.01
N LYS A 29 -5.42 -1.73 -6.93
CA LYS A 29 -4.47 -2.83 -6.73
C LYS A 29 -3.06 -2.35 -6.99
N LEU A 30 -2.17 -2.55 -6.02
CA LEU A 30 -0.77 -2.15 -6.10
C LEU A 30 0.14 -3.38 -6.10
N ASP A 31 1.18 -3.36 -6.93
CA ASP A 31 2.33 -4.26 -6.85
C ASP A 31 3.38 -3.63 -5.94
N LEU A 32 3.71 -4.31 -4.85
CA LEU A 32 4.65 -3.84 -3.84
C LEU A 32 5.90 -4.72 -3.78
N ILE A 33 7.06 -4.08 -3.69
CA ILE A 33 8.35 -4.74 -3.44
C ILE A 33 8.82 -4.37 -2.04
N LEU A 34 9.07 -5.38 -1.22
CA LEU A 34 9.58 -5.22 0.14
C LEU A 34 11.07 -5.46 0.13
N PHE A 35 11.80 -4.53 0.71
CA PHE A 35 13.23 -4.60 0.93
C PHE A 35 13.53 -4.73 2.41
N ASN A 36 14.57 -5.51 2.73
CA ASN A 36 15.08 -5.57 4.09
C ASN A 36 15.87 -4.28 4.46
N GLN A 37 16.45 -4.28 5.66
CA GLN A 37 17.28 -3.17 6.15
C GLN A 37 18.51 -2.90 5.27
N ASP A 38 19.04 -3.92 4.58
CA ASP A 38 20.17 -3.83 3.65
C ASP A 38 19.75 -3.46 2.22
N GLN A 39 18.49 -3.09 2.00
CA GLN A 39 17.93 -2.78 0.67
C GLN A 39 17.93 -3.98 -0.31
N VAL A 40 17.96 -5.22 0.20
CA VAL A 40 17.78 -6.44 -0.59
C VAL A 40 16.30 -6.80 -0.65
N ILE A 41 15.82 -7.17 -1.84
CA ILE A 41 14.43 -7.60 -2.03
C ILE A 41 14.16 -8.88 -1.24
N GLU A 42 13.17 -8.84 -0.35
CA GLU A 42 12.69 -10.03 0.36
C GLU A 42 11.43 -10.60 -0.28
N ARG A 43 10.50 -9.73 -0.71
CA ARG A 43 9.19 -10.15 -1.20
C ARG A 43 8.65 -9.22 -2.27
N ARG A 44 7.84 -9.79 -3.16
CA ARG A 44 6.91 -9.08 -4.06
C ARG A 44 5.49 -9.51 -3.74
N ILE A 45 4.60 -8.56 -3.52
CA ILE A 45 3.20 -8.83 -3.18
C ILE A 45 2.27 -7.92 -3.96
N ALA A 46 1.09 -8.43 -4.31
CA ALA A 46 0.01 -7.61 -4.85
C ALA A 46 -1.04 -7.36 -3.75
N VAL A 47 -1.43 -6.10 -3.54
CA VAL A 47 -2.39 -5.73 -2.49
C VAL A 47 -3.57 -4.96 -3.05
N GLY A 48 -4.77 -5.34 -2.63
CA GLY A 48 -6.00 -4.60 -2.91
C GLY A 48 -6.30 -3.62 -1.77
N LEU A 49 -6.57 -2.35 -2.11
CA LEU A 49 -6.78 -1.27 -1.14
C LEU A 49 -8.15 -0.59 -1.29
N SER A 50 -9.00 -1.07 -2.20
CA SER A 50 -10.37 -0.59 -2.39
C SER A 50 -11.37 -1.21 -1.38
N PRO A 51 -12.59 -0.65 -1.24
CA PRO A 51 -13.04 0.63 -1.80
C PRO A 51 -12.41 1.82 -1.06
N LEU A 52 -12.25 2.94 -1.78
CA LEU A 52 -11.84 4.25 -1.26
C LEU A 52 -12.86 5.32 -1.67
N PRO A 53 -13.86 5.61 -0.81
CA PRO A 53 -14.84 6.65 -1.09
C PRO A 53 -14.20 8.04 -1.20
N ALA A 54 -14.71 8.87 -2.10
CA ALA A 54 -14.33 10.26 -2.26
C ALA A 54 -14.56 11.05 -0.96
N GLY A 55 -13.63 11.94 -0.64
CA GLY A 55 -13.66 12.78 0.56
C GLY A 55 -13.47 12.03 1.89
N LYS A 56 -13.21 10.71 1.86
CA LYS A 56 -13.12 9.89 3.08
C LYS A 56 -11.70 9.40 3.33
N THR A 57 -11.27 9.51 4.59
CA THR A 57 -10.08 8.81 5.08
C THR A 57 -10.45 7.36 5.42
N THR A 58 -9.69 6.40 4.89
CA THR A 58 -9.92 4.97 5.11
C THR A 58 -8.64 4.31 5.63
N VAL A 59 -8.79 3.37 6.56
CA VAL A 59 -7.69 2.51 7.00
C VAL A 59 -7.80 1.17 6.28
N LYS A 60 -6.71 0.72 5.67
CA LYS A 60 -6.58 -0.61 5.11
C LYS A 60 -5.44 -1.34 5.81
N LEU A 61 -5.61 -2.63 5.99
CA LEU A 61 -4.58 -3.51 6.53
C LEU A 61 -4.52 -4.77 5.70
N PHE A 62 -3.34 -5.35 5.60
CA PHE A 62 -3.10 -6.62 4.93
C PHE A 62 -1.94 -7.35 5.59
N ASP A 63 -1.99 -8.68 5.53
CA ASP A 63 -0.97 -9.55 6.13
C ASP A 63 0.02 -10.00 5.06
N ILE A 64 1.30 -9.86 5.39
CA ILE A 64 2.42 -10.30 4.56
C ILE A 64 2.91 -11.63 5.18
N GLN A 65 2.40 -12.74 4.65
CA GLN A 65 2.69 -14.08 5.18
C GLN A 65 4.18 -14.40 5.11
N GLY A 66 4.71 -14.98 6.19
CA GLY A 66 6.11 -15.32 6.38
C GLY A 66 7.07 -14.13 6.45
N GLN A 67 6.57 -12.90 6.61
CA GLN A 67 7.40 -11.71 6.77
C GLN A 67 7.56 -11.36 8.25
N ASP A 68 8.80 -11.16 8.68
CA ASP A 68 9.08 -10.51 9.96
C ASP A 68 8.98 -8.99 9.79
N CYS A 69 8.16 -8.33 10.62
CA CYS A 69 8.00 -6.89 10.60
C CYS A 69 9.30 -6.13 10.92
N ALA A 70 10.17 -6.69 11.77
CA ALA A 70 11.42 -6.03 12.15
C ALA A 70 12.42 -5.96 10.98
N ARG A 71 12.28 -6.87 10.01
CA ARG A 71 13.15 -6.94 8.83
C ARG A 71 12.76 -5.96 7.73
N VAL A 72 11.53 -5.44 7.72
CA VAL A 72 11.06 -4.53 6.67
C VAL A 72 11.77 -3.18 6.78
N GLY A 73 12.72 -2.92 5.87
CA GLY A 73 13.45 -1.65 5.81
C GLY A 73 12.74 -0.62 4.93
N SER A 74 12.19 -1.05 3.80
CA SER A 74 11.43 -0.17 2.92
C SER A 74 10.49 -0.92 1.99
N VAL A 75 9.46 -0.23 1.50
CA VAL A 75 8.45 -0.75 0.58
C VAL A 75 8.34 0.17 -0.63
N LEU A 76 8.51 -0.39 -1.82
CA LEU A 76 8.30 0.28 -3.10
C LEU A 76 6.92 -0.07 -3.64
N ILE A 77 6.17 0.93 -4.09
CA ILE A 77 5.03 0.76 -4.99
C ILE A 77 5.60 0.66 -6.40
N ASN A 78 5.78 -0.57 -6.88
CA ASN A 78 6.40 -0.83 -8.17
C ASN A 78 5.44 -0.55 -9.34
N GLU A 79 4.17 -0.91 -9.16
CA GLU A 79 3.15 -0.73 -10.20
C GLU A 79 1.77 -0.47 -9.60
N VAL A 80 0.96 0.34 -10.29
CA VAL A 80 -0.49 0.42 -10.05
C VAL A 80 -1.17 -0.54 -11.02
N MET A 81 -1.43 -1.77 -10.57
CA MET A 81 -1.98 -2.84 -11.40
C MET A 81 -3.43 -2.58 -11.82
N ALA A 82 -4.21 -1.91 -10.96
CA ALA A 82 -5.58 -1.52 -11.24
C ALA A 82 -5.93 -0.24 -10.48
N CYS A 83 -6.69 0.65 -11.12
CA CYS A 83 -7.22 1.86 -10.50
C CYS A 83 -8.48 2.30 -11.24
N ASN A 84 -9.64 1.89 -10.73
CA ASN A 84 -10.94 2.07 -11.36
C ASN A 84 -11.93 2.77 -10.44
N SER A 85 -12.85 3.49 -11.06
CA SER A 85 -14.09 4.01 -10.47
C SER A 85 -15.28 3.27 -11.08
N THR A 86 -16.50 3.65 -10.66
CA THR A 86 -17.73 3.17 -11.32
C THR A 86 -17.83 3.57 -12.79
N GLU A 87 -17.15 4.65 -13.20
CA GLU A 87 -17.14 5.16 -14.57
C GLU A 87 -16.01 4.56 -15.43
N GLY A 88 -15.16 3.70 -14.84
CA GLY A 88 -14.03 3.07 -15.52
C GLY A 88 -12.67 3.47 -14.96
N ALA A 89 -11.64 3.28 -15.77
CA ALA A 89 -10.25 3.51 -15.39
C ALA A 89 -10.01 4.98 -15.02
N VAL A 90 -9.33 5.21 -13.90
CA VAL A 90 -9.02 6.56 -13.44
C VAL A 90 -7.67 7.02 -14.00
N PRO A 91 -7.62 8.11 -14.79
CA PRO A 91 -6.39 8.54 -15.44
C PRO A 91 -5.33 8.97 -14.43
N ASP A 92 -4.06 8.79 -14.81
CA ASP A 92 -2.89 9.25 -14.05
C ASP A 92 -2.85 8.77 -12.58
N CYS A 93 -3.43 7.61 -12.28
CA CYS A 93 -3.59 7.14 -10.90
C CYS A 93 -2.25 7.06 -10.13
N THR A 94 -1.17 6.63 -10.80
CA THR A 94 0.18 6.63 -10.21
C THR A 94 0.65 8.03 -9.78
N LYS A 95 0.30 9.09 -10.52
CA LYS A 95 0.64 10.47 -10.15
C LYS A 95 -0.16 10.94 -8.94
N ARG A 96 -1.39 10.45 -8.76
CA ARG A 96 -2.26 10.77 -7.62
C ARG A 96 -1.83 10.10 -6.30
N ILE A 97 -0.98 9.08 -6.36
CA ILE A 97 -0.48 8.39 -5.16
C ILE A 97 0.73 9.14 -4.58
N ALA A 98 0.62 9.61 -3.34
CA ALA A 98 1.70 10.23 -2.60
C ALA A 98 2.06 9.36 -1.37
N PRO A 99 3.02 8.44 -1.48
CA PRO A 99 3.38 7.56 -0.38
C PRO A 99 4.11 8.35 0.73
N SER A 100 3.86 7.96 1.97
CA SER A 100 4.57 8.48 3.14
C SER A 100 4.62 7.40 4.22
N SER A 101 5.50 7.57 5.20
CA SER A 101 5.61 6.66 6.34
C SER A 101 5.65 7.42 7.67
N ARG A 102 5.06 6.80 8.71
CA ARG A 102 5.12 7.24 10.11
C ARG A 102 5.91 6.25 10.98
N VAL A 103 6.46 5.20 10.38
CA VAL A 103 7.29 4.18 11.03
C VAL A 103 8.68 4.19 10.40
N GLY A 104 9.64 3.46 10.99
CA GLY A 104 11.02 3.40 10.46
C GLY A 104 11.11 2.89 9.02
N ALA A 105 10.23 1.96 8.62
CA ALA A 105 10.18 1.47 7.25
C ALA A 105 9.73 2.57 6.28
N LYS A 106 10.51 2.85 5.23
CA LYS A 106 10.13 3.82 4.18
C LYS A 106 9.03 3.26 3.29
N LEU A 107 8.17 4.13 2.75
CA LEU A 107 7.22 3.79 1.69
C LEU A 107 7.42 4.79 0.55
N PHE A 108 7.71 4.30 -0.65
CA PHE A 108 8.03 5.12 -1.82
C PHE A 108 7.46 4.50 -3.09
N LYS A 109 7.51 5.22 -4.20
CA LYS A 109 7.13 4.78 -5.55
C LYS A 109 8.25 5.16 -6.51
#